data_AF-A0A451BCB2-F1
#
_entry.id   AF-A0A451BCB2-F1
#
_cell.length_a   1.000
_cell.length_b   1.000
_cell.length_c   1.000
_cell.angle_alpha   90.00
_cell.angle_beta   90.00
_cell.angle_gamma   90.00
#
_symmetry.space_group_name_H-M   'P 1'
#
loop_
_entity.id
_entity.type
_entity.pdbx_description
1 polymer ?
#
loop_
_entity_poly.entity_id
_entity_poly.type
_entity_poly.pdbx_seq_one_letter_code
_entity_poly.pdbx_strand_id
1 'polypeptide(L)' 'MNHDQNFKNLILDYPRAALEFFAGEVAVAIPIEARITPVRQEQLQNRLGEHFR' A
#
# COMPACT_ATOMS: atom_id res chain seq x y z
N MET A 1 0.80 -20.16 -4.25
CA MET A 1 1.64 -19.01 -3.86
C MET A 1 0.96 -17.80 -4.49
N ASN A 2 0.39 -16.83 -3.77
CA ASN A 2 1.19 -15.74 -3.22
C ASN A 2 0.37 -14.77 -2.34
N HIS A 3 -0.20 -15.26 -1.23
CA HIS A 3 -1.02 -14.42 -0.34
C HIS A 3 -0.25 -13.19 0.18
N ASP A 4 1.04 -13.38 0.48
CA ASP A 4 1.93 -12.32 0.94
C ASP A 4 2.11 -11.20 -0.10
N GLN A 5 2.34 -11.51 -1.38
CA GLN A 5 2.46 -10.45 -2.40
C GLN A 5 1.13 -9.75 -2.67
N ASN A 6 -0.01 -10.46 -2.59
CA ASN A 6 -1.32 -9.80 -2.73
C ASN A 6 -1.56 -8.79 -1.61
N PHE A 7 -1.21 -9.18 -0.38
CA PHE A 7 -1.30 -8.30 0.79
C PHE A 7 -0.36 -7.09 0.67
N LYS A 8 0.91 -7.32 0.26
CA LYS A 8 1.87 -6.25 -0.01
C LYS A 8 1.36 -5.27 -1.07
N ASN A 9 0.75 -5.77 -2.15
CA ASN A 9 0.20 -4.93 -3.22
C ASN A 9 -0.96 -4.06 -2.72
N LEU A 10 -1.87 -4.63 -1.91
CA LEU A 10 -2.97 -3.89 -1.32
C LEU A 10 -2.50 -2.68 -0.50
N ILE A 11 -1.40 -2.82 0.25
CA ILE A 11 -0.81 -1.71 1.00
C ILE A 11 -0.30 -0.59 0.07
N LEU A 12 0.19 -0.90 -1.14
CA LEU A 12 0.59 0.15 -2.09
C LEU A 12 -0.58 0.84 -2.77
N ASP A 13 -1.62 0.07 -3.07
CA ASP A 13 -2.79 0.58 -3.77
C ASP A 13 -3.59 1.50 -2.83
N TYR A 14 -3.54 1.22 -1.52
CA TYR A 14 -4.28 1.95 -0.49
C TYR A 14 -3.38 2.38 0.69
N PRO A 15 -2.34 3.20 0.46
CA PRO A 15 -1.31 3.46 1.47
C PRO A 15 -1.85 4.28 2.66
N ARG A 16 -2.80 5.19 2.42
CA ARG A 16 -3.42 5.98 3.50
C ARG A 16 -4.34 5.12 4.37
N ALA A 17 -5.22 4.33 3.76
CA ALA A 17 -6.09 3.41 4.50
C ALA A 17 -5.27 2.34 5.25
N ALA A 18 -4.17 1.87 4.68
CA ALA A 18 -3.25 0.98 5.37
C ALA A 18 -2.63 1.66 6.60
N LEU A 19 -2.18 2.92 6.51
CA LEU A 19 -1.68 3.66 7.67
C LEU A 19 -2.75 3.89 8.72
N GLU A 20 -3.97 4.24 8.34
CA GLU A 20 -5.10 4.40 9.28
C GLU A 20 -5.41 3.11 10.03
N PHE A 21 -5.34 1.96 9.34
CA PHE A 21 -5.61 0.66 9.92
C PHE A 21 -4.47 0.14 10.83
N PHE A 22 -3.22 0.22 10.38
CA PHE A 22 -2.07 -0.36 11.09
C PHE A 22 -1.38 0.61 12.06
N ALA A 23 -1.50 1.91 11.84
CA ALA A 23 -0.77 2.97 12.55
C ALA A 23 -1.63 4.23 12.73
N GLY A 24 -2.86 4.07 13.24
CA GLY A 24 -3.86 5.14 13.33
C GLY A 24 -3.36 6.44 13.98
N GLU A 25 -2.57 6.35 15.05
CA GLU A 25 -1.99 7.54 15.70
C GLU A 25 -1.07 8.34 14.76
N VAL A 26 -0.29 7.64 13.94
CA VAL A 26 0.59 8.25 12.92
C VAL A 26 -0.24 8.82 11.77
N ALA A 27 -1.29 8.11 11.36
CA ALA A 27 -2.14 8.51 10.25
C ALA A 27 -2.85 9.85 10.50
N VAL A 28 -3.30 10.11 11.74
CA VAL A 28 -3.95 11.37 12.13
C VAL A 28 -3.01 12.57 11.98
N ALA A 29 -1.70 12.38 12.17
CA ALA A 29 -0.71 13.44 12.05
C ALA A 29 -0.30 13.73 10.59
N ILE A 30 -0.72 12.90 9.62
CA ILE A 30 -0.37 13.06 8.20
C ILE A 30 -1.42 13.95 7.54
N PRO A 31 -1.04 15.13 6.99
CA PRO A 31 -1.97 15.99 6.27
C PRO A 31 -2.61 15.28 5.07
N ILE A 32 -3.80 15.68 4.67
CA ILE A 32 -4.54 15.06 3.57
C ILE A 32 -3.81 15.24 2.23
N GLU A 33 -3.16 16.39 2.06
CA GLU A 33 -2.34 16.78 0.92
C GLU A 33 -0.96 16.11 0.89
N ALA A 34 -0.56 15.43 1.97
CA ALA A 34 0.72 14.77 2.03
C ALA A 34 0.77 13.60 1.03
N ARG A 35 1.82 13.60 0.22
CA ARG A 35 2.09 12.53 -0.74
C ARG A 35 2.81 11.37 -0.03
N ILE A 36 2.12 10.23 0.08
CA ILE A 36 2.71 9.01 0.62
C ILE A 36 3.49 8.31 -0.49
N THR A 37 4.80 8.17 -0.33
CA THR A 37 5.67 7.48 -1.29
C THR A 37 6.19 6.19 -0.66
N PRO A 38 5.69 5.01 -1.07
CA PRO A 38 6.16 3.75 -0.54
C PRO A 38 7.59 3.46 -1.00
N VAL A 39 8.45 3.03 -0.07
CA VAL A 39 9.82 2.57 -0.36
C VAL A 39 9.81 1.05 -0.31
N ARG A 40 10.32 0.39 -1.36
CA ARG A 40 10.37 -1.08 -1.47
C ARG A 40 11.79 -1.58 -1.64
N GLN A 41 12.12 -2.65 -0.92
CA GLN A 41 13.34 -3.43 -1.12
C GLN A 41 13.14 -4.65 -2.04
N GLU A 42 11.91 -5.13 -2.21
CA GLU A 42 11.58 -6.25 -3.12
C GLU A 42 11.00 -5.76 -4.46
N GLN A 43 11.40 -6.42 -5.55
CA GLN A 43 10.93 -6.14 -6.91
C GLN A 43 9.43 -6.44 -7.04
N LEU A 44 8.67 -5.53 -7.66
CA LEU A 44 7.22 -5.68 -7.88
C LEU A 44 6.93 -6.92 -8.74
N GLN A 45 6.16 -7.88 -8.22
CA GLN A 45 5.31 -8.69 -9.09
C GLN A 45 4.25 -7.78 -9.72
N ASN A 46 3.89 -8.05 -10.98
CA ASN A 46 2.92 -7.26 -11.73
C ASN A 46 1.67 -6.97 -10.88
N ARG A 47 1.20 -5.72 -10.92
CA ARG A 47 0.02 -5.29 -10.15
C ARG A 47 -1.15 -6.22 -10.45
N LEU A 48 -1.92 -6.56 -9.42
CA LEU A 48 -3.13 -7.39 -9.49
C LEU A 48 -4.16 -6.93 -10.55
N GLY A 49 -4.05 -5.71 -11.06
CA GLY A 49 -4.96 -5.12 -12.06
C GLY A 49 -4.62 -5.39 -13.54
N GLU A 50 -3.46 -5.97 -13.90
CA GLU A 50 -3.15 -6.23 -15.32
C GLU A 50 -3.86 -7.48 -15.90
N HIS A 51 -4.58 -8.23 -15.08
CA HIS A 51 -5.28 -9.45 -15.52
C HIS A 51 -6.77 -9.26 -15.85
N PHE A 52 -7.29 -8.02 -15.83
CA PHE A 52 -8.71 -7.73 -16.08
C PHE A 52 -8.96 -6.90 -17.35
N ARG A 53 -8.19 -7.13 -18.43
CA ARG A 53 -8.46 -6.51 -19.73
C ARG A 53 -8.67 -7.54 -20.83
#